data_AF-A0A4R5XEG6-F1
#
_entry.id   AF-A0A4R5XEG6-F1
#
_cell.length_a   1.000
_cell.length_b   1.000
_cell.length_c   1.000
_cell.angle_alpha   90.00
_cell.angle_beta   90.00
_cell.angle_gamma   90.00
#
_symmetry.space_group_name_H-M   'P 1'
#
loop_
_entity.id
_entity.type
_entity.pdbx_description
1 polymer ?
#
loop_
_entity_poly.entity_id
_entity_poly.type
_entity_poly.pdbx_seq_one_letter_code
_entity_poly.pdbx_strand_id
1 'polypeptide(L)'
;MGFTGLARWVNAPTTGLDLVKQNIQRNQGGIERGRWSLSVRSLRSTFSGSIPNFQPTSERALCALTMNNSVFVLIDDPAVPFRWEFTQSIAQAEAQYSASATVPDGSDATNPQGQANPPPFPHIPEPPHYRSTFLTVSPPNALEQLLGQLRARWTSTRQTSSSTGRGQNQPTSGHQLVIEGSIFTIGNDWLIKVGNVLLAGGALKGMLLEAEYLPLTVLRPQHENEAPELVSNLLASILPNIPNARTVAITISEAQWEEVLWKRSEPGDEEEKAEDQKMDDDDPYIFENEEDAMDNAEKDDWVGIDRDRRSAFLIIAALKNEGIL
;
A
#
# COMPACT_ATOMS: atom_id res chain seq x y z
N MET A 1 6.10 -6.95 -13.89
CA MET A 1 6.85 -5.86 -13.26
C MET A 1 6.87 -4.61 -14.14
N GLY A 2 5.97 -3.69 -13.85
CA GLY A 2 6.06 -2.28 -14.25
C GLY A 2 6.71 -1.44 -13.14
N PHE A 3 6.75 -0.13 -13.32
CA PHE A 3 7.15 0.82 -12.27
C PHE A 3 6.11 1.91 -12.15
N THR A 4 5.75 2.27 -10.93
CA THR A 4 4.87 3.41 -10.64
C THR A 4 5.61 4.40 -9.77
N GLY A 5 5.62 5.66 -10.19
CA GLY A 5 6.08 6.79 -9.37
C GLY A 5 4.95 7.80 -9.20
N LEU A 6 4.93 8.45 -8.04
CA LEU A 6 3.94 9.46 -7.71
C LEU A 6 4.66 10.78 -7.42
N ALA A 7 4.17 11.88 -8.01
CA ALA A 7 4.61 13.23 -7.69
C ALA A 7 3.45 14.07 -7.19
N ARG A 8 3.71 14.84 -6.15
CA ARG A 8 2.76 15.73 -5.50
C ARG A 8 3.19 17.18 -5.66
N TRP A 9 2.40 18.00 -6.35
CA TRP A 9 2.63 19.44 -6.45
C TRP A 9 1.70 20.19 -5.47
N VAL A 10 2.22 20.47 -4.28
CA VAL A 10 1.42 20.91 -3.12
C VAL A 10 0.77 22.27 -3.31
N ASN A 11 1.48 23.21 -3.94
CA ASN A 11 1.01 24.57 -4.18
C ASN A 11 0.67 24.83 -5.65
N ALA A 12 0.19 23.81 -6.36
CA ALA A 12 -0.23 23.98 -7.75
C ALA A 12 -1.33 25.05 -7.86
N PRO A 13 -1.23 25.99 -8.82
CA PRO A 13 -2.28 26.98 -9.05
C PRO A 13 -3.54 26.31 -9.62
N THR A 14 -4.66 27.03 -9.64
CA THR A 14 -5.92 26.53 -10.25
C THR A 14 -5.79 26.19 -11.73
N THR A 15 -4.82 26.81 -12.42
CA THR A 15 -4.47 26.54 -13.82
C THR A 15 -3.40 25.45 -13.97
N GLY A 16 -2.91 24.87 -12.87
CA GLY A 16 -1.80 23.92 -12.87
C GLY A 16 -2.08 22.68 -13.72
N LEU A 17 -3.33 22.18 -13.67
CA LEU A 17 -3.75 21.03 -14.47
C LEU A 17 -3.63 21.32 -15.96
N ASP A 18 -4.13 22.48 -16.41
CA ASP A 18 -4.07 22.86 -17.83
C ASP A 18 -2.63 23.03 -18.32
N LEU A 19 -1.75 23.59 -17.49
CA LEU A 19 -0.32 23.72 -17.80
C LEU A 19 0.35 22.35 -17.98
N VAL A 20 0.09 21.41 -17.06
CA VAL A 20 0.64 20.05 -17.13
C VAL A 20 0.08 19.29 -18.34
N LYS A 21 -1.23 19.39 -18.60
CA LYS A 21 -1.87 18.80 -19.78
C LYS A 21 -1.23 19.29 -21.08
N GLN A 22 -1.06 20.60 -21.21
CA GLN A 22 -0.42 21.21 -22.38
C GLN A 22 1.04 20.77 -22.53
N ASN A 23 1.79 20.66 -21.43
CA ASN A 23 3.17 20.19 -21.45
C ASN A 23 3.25 18.73 -21.93
N ILE A 24 2.41 17.85 -21.38
CA ILE A 24 2.34 16.43 -21.79
C ILE A 24 2.02 16.33 -23.29
N GLN A 25 1.00 17.04 -23.77
CA GLN A 25 0.58 16.96 -25.17
C GLN A 25 1.61 17.55 -26.14
N ARG A 26 2.16 18.73 -25.83
CA ARG A 26 3.02 19.47 -26.76
C ARG A 26 4.48 19.04 -26.73
N ASN A 27 5.01 18.78 -25.54
CA ASN A 27 6.44 18.54 -25.36
C ASN A 27 6.77 17.06 -25.19
N GLN A 28 5.87 16.29 -24.58
CA GLN A 28 6.08 14.85 -24.36
C GLN A 28 5.38 13.97 -25.40
N GLY A 29 4.59 14.56 -26.31
CA GLY A 29 3.82 13.79 -27.32
C GLY A 29 2.73 12.90 -26.71
N GLY A 30 2.23 13.25 -25.53
CA GLY A 30 1.21 12.48 -24.83
C GLY A 30 -0.19 12.63 -25.45
N ILE A 31 -0.93 11.53 -25.48
CA ILE A 31 -2.31 11.46 -25.99
C ILE A 31 -3.26 11.24 -24.82
N GLU A 32 -4.27 12.11 -24.67
CA GLU A 32 -5.29 11.96 -23.63
C GLU A 32 -6.19 10.76 -23.95
N ARG A 33 -6.33 9.84 -22.97
CA ARG A 33 -7.11 8.61 -23.09
C ARG A 33 -8.43 8.64 -22.34
N GLY A 34 -8.54 9.45 -21.30
CA GLY A 34 -9.76 9.51 -20.50
C GLY A 34 -9.64 10.37 -19.25
N ARG A 35 -10.67 10.29 -18.41
CA ARG A 35 -10.75 10.99 -17.13
C ARG A 35 -10.16 10.13 -16.02
N TRP A 36 -9.42 10.76 -15.11
CA TRP A 36 -9.02 10.16 -13.84
C TRP A 36 -9.89 10.73 -12.73
N SER A 37 -10.56 9.87 -11.96
CA SER A 37 -11.41 10.31 -10.86
C SER A 37 -11.31 9.34 -9.69
N LEU A 38 -10.97 9.86 -8.52
CA LEU A 38 -10.82 9.10 -7.29
C LEU A 38 -11.57 9.83 -6.17
N SER A 39 -12.06 9.07 -5.19
CA SER A 39 -12.58 9.66 -3.97
C SER A 39 -11.92 9.03 -2.75
N VAL A 40 -11.56 9.85 -1.78
CA VAL A 40 -10.84 9.43 -0.57
C VAL A 40 -11.62 9.83 0.67
N ARG A 41 -11.66 8.91 1.63
CA ARG A 41 -12.35 9.03 2.90
C ARG A 41 -11.44 8.63 4.04
N SER A 42 -11.47 9.40 5.13
CA SER A 42 -10.80 9.08 6.39
C SER A 42 -11.87 8.85 7.46
N LEU A 43 -11.74 7.75 8.17
CA LEU A 43 -12.62 7.30 9.24
C LEU A 43 -11.76 7.01 10.48
N ARG A 44 -12.26 7.37 11.66
CA ARG A 44 -11.66 7.01 12.95
C ARG A 44 -12.62 6.17 13.77
N SER A 45 -12.08 5.18 14.49
CA SER A 45 -12.87 4.33 15.37
C SER A 45 -13.26 5.10 16.65
N THR A 46 -14.53 5.05 17.03
CA THR A 46 -15.04 5.63 18.30
C THR A 46 -15.33 4.56 19.35
N PHE A 47 -14.70 3.39 19.21
CA PHE A 47 -14.85 2.28 20.14
C PHE A 47 -14.47 2.65 21.60
N SER A 48 -13.61 3.67 21.76
CA SER A 48 -13.15 4.22 23.03
C SER A 48 -14.24 4.75 23.98
N GLY A 49 -15.44 5.06 23.49
CA GLY A 49 -16.49 5.70 24.30
C GLY A 49 -17.53 4.78 24.92
N SER A 50 -17.46 3.46 24.71
CA SER A 50 -18.57 2.54 25.06
C SER A 50 -18.41 1.77 26.37
N ILE A 51 -17.18 1.63 26.89
CA ILE A 51 -16.90 0.88 28.12
C ILE A 51 -16.40 1.86 29.19
N PRO A 52 -17.17 2.11 30.26
CA PRO A 52 -16.72 2.94 31.38
C PRO A 52 -15.38 2.41 31.92
N ASN A 53 -14.40 3.29 32.12
CA ASN A 53 -13.03 3.01 32.58
C ASN A 53 -12.08 2.32 31.57
N PHE A 54 -12.49 2.11 30.32
CA PHE A 54 -11.57 1.65 29.27
C PHE A 54 -11.23 2.82 28.34
N GLN A 55 -10.08 3.47 28.57
CA GLN A 55 -9.50 4.38 27.60
C GLN A 55 -8.52 3.58 26.74
N PRO A 56 -8.85 3.20 25.50
CA PRO A 56 -7.84 2.66 24.61
C PRO A 56 -6.76 3.71 24.43
N THR A 57 -5.52 3.25 24.50
CA THR A 57 -4.32 4.09 24.45
C THR A 57 -4.09 4.73 23.09
N SER A 58 -4.79 4.27 22.05
CA SER A 58 -4.62 4.75 20.69
C SER A 58 -5.88 4.54 19.83
N GLU A 59 -6.20 5.52 18.99
CA GLU A 59 -7.35 5.48 18.08
C GLU A 59 -6.95 4.78 16.77
N ARG A 60 -7.79 3.85 16.29
CA ARG A 60 -7.63 3.22 14.97
C ARG A 60 -8.07 4.17 13.87
N ALA A 61 -7.28 4.25 12.82
CA ALA A 61 -7.59 5.01 11.62
C ALA A 61 -7.89 4.08 10.44
N LEU A 62 -8.82 4.48 9.59
CA LEU A 62 -9.19 3.78 8.38
C LEU A 62 -9.25 4.80 7.25
N CYS A 63 -8.47 4.60 6.19
CA CYS A 63 -8.55 5.37 4.96
C CYS A 63 -9.13 4.49 3.84
N ALA A 64 -10.11 5.00 3.11
CA ALA A 64 -10.72 4.32 1.98
C ALA A 64 -10.57 5.17 0.72
N LEU A 65 -9.96 4.60 -0.32
CA LEU A 65 -9.85 5.18 -1.66
C LEU A 65 -10.75 4.40 -2.62
N THR A 66 -11.72 5.07 -3.21
CA THR A 66 -12.54 4.50 -4.28
C THR A 66 -11.96 4.89 -5.63
N MET A 67 -11.68 3.88 -6.44
CA MET A 67 -11.17 4.00 -7.80
C MET A 67 -11.85 2.96 -8.67
N ASN A 68 -12.32 3.38 -9.85
CA ASN A 68 -13.08 2.52 -10.75
C ASN A 68 -14.30 1.89 -10.02
N ASN A 69 -14.35 0.55 -9.93
CA ASN A 69 -15.42 -0.20 -9.26
C ASN A 69 -14.95 -0.88 -7.96
N SER A 70 -13.85 -0.39 -7.38
CA SER A 70 -13.20 -0.98 -6.21
C SER A 70 -12.94 0.07 -5.14
N VAL A 71 -12.93 -0.38 -3.89
CA VAL A 71 -12.59 0.42 -2.71
C VAL A 71 -11.38 -0.21 -2.05
N PHE A 72 -10.29 0.54 -1.98
CA PHE A 72 -9.04 0.15 -1.36
C PHE A 72 -8.99 0.76 0.04
N VAL A 73 -8.84 -0.07 1.06
CA VAL A 73 -8.99 0.32 2.46
C VAL A 73 -7.69 0.04 3.19
N LEU A 74 -7.07 1.08 3.71
CA LEU A 74 -5.93 1.00 4.61
C LEU A 74 -6.40 1.20 6.05
N ILE A 75 -6.18 0.21 6.90
CA ILE A 75 -6.42 0.27 8.33
C ILE A 75 -5.07 0.39 9.03
N ASP A 76 -4.97 1.36 9.94
CA ASP A 76 -3.82 1.57 10.83
C ASP A 76 -4.27 1.34 12.27
N ASP A 77 -3.78 0.24 12.87
CA ASP A 77 -4.02 -0.12 14.27
C ASP A 77 -2.74 0.03 15.10
N PRO A 78 -2.54 1.19 15.75
CA PRO A 78 -1.35 1.45 16.57
C PRO A 78 -1.23 0.55 17.82
N ALA A 79 -2.22 -0.29 18.13
CA ALA A 79 -2.18 -1.20 19.28
C ALA A 79 -1.50 -2.55 18.97
N VAL A 80 -1.18 -2.84 17.71
CA VAL A 80 -0.52 -4.09 17.29
C VAL A 80 0.85 -3.80 16.65
N PRO A 81 1.80 -4.76 16.68
CA PRO A 81 3.12 -4.57 16.11
C PRO A 81 3.09 -4.50 14.58
N PHE A 82 4.16 -3.97 14.00
CA PHE A 82 4.43 -4.15 12.58
C PHE A 82 4.86 -5.60 12.29
N ARG A 83 4.69 -6.05 11.05
CA ARG A 83 5.08 -7.42 10.65
C ARG A 83 6.58 -7.65 10.83
N TRP A 84 7.39 -6.69 10.40
CA TRP A 84 8.84 -6.77 10.53
C TRP A 84 9.30 -6.78 12.00
N GLU A 85 8.60 -6.08 12.89
CA GLU A 85 8.89 -6.11 14.33
C GLU A 85 8.62 -7.51 14.90
N PHE A 86 7.51 -8.12 14.49
CA PHE A 86 7.15 -9.46 14.93
C PHE A 86 8.15 -10.51 14.42
N THR A 87 8.48 -10.52 13.14
CA THR A 87 9.47 -11.47 12.59
C THR A 87 10.85 -11.27 13.19
N GLN A 88 11.27 -10.02 13.43
CA GLN A 88 12.51 -9.72 14.13
C GLN A 88 12.50 -10.24 15.58
N SER A 89 11.37 -10.13 16.27
CA SER A 89 11.22 -10.64 17.64
C SER A 89 11.32 -12.17 17.71
N ILE A 90 10.78 -12.88 16.72
CA ILE A 90 10.91 -14.33 16.60
C ILE A 90 12.37 -14.71 16.34
N ALA A 91 13.02 -14.09 15.35
CA ALA A 91 14.41 -14.36 15.02
C ALA A 91 15.37 -14.13 16.21
N GLN A 92 15.12 -13.09 16.99
CA GLN A 92 15.88 -12.82 18.22
C GLN A 92 15.63 -13.89 19.30
N ALA A 93 14.39 -14.33 19.48
CA ALA A 93 14.06 -15.39 20.43
C ALA A 93 14.69 -16.73 20.03
N GLU A 94 14.68 -17.07 18.75
CA GLU A 94 15.32 -18.28 18.20
C GLU A 94 16.85 -18.26 18.40
N ALA A 95 17.49 -17.11 18.16
CA ALA A 95 18.92 -16.95 18.38
C ALA A 95 19.30 -17.10 19.86
N GLN A 96 18.51 -16.52 20.77
CA GLN A 96 18.73 -16.66 22.23
C GLN A 96 18.54 -18.09 22.70
N TYR A 97 17.50 -18.77 22.21
CA TYR A 97 17.24 -20.18 22.52
C TYR A 97 18.41 -21.07 22.08
N SER A 98 18.89 -20.91 20.85
CA SER A 98 20.03 -21.64 20.30
C SER A 98 21.32 -21.42 21.09
N ALA A 99 21.57 -20.18 21.53
CA ALA A 99 22.73 -19.86 22.37
C ALA A 99 22.68 -20.57 23.73
N SER A 100 21.51 -20.63 24.38
CA SER A 100 21.32 -21.30 25.67
C SER A 100 21.40 -22.83 25.60
N ALA A 101 21.15 -23.43 24.42
CA ALA A 101 21.23 -24.88 24.24
C ALA A 101 22.68 -25.41 24.15
N THR A 102 23.69 -24.52 24.09
CA THR A 102 25.10 -24.89 23.86
C THR A 102 25.93 -24.90 25.16
N VAL A 103 25.33 -25.16 26.33
CA VAL A 103 26.11 -25.26 27.58
C VAL A 103 26.97 -26.54 27.52
N PRO A 104 28.31 -26.45 27.55
CA PRO A 104 29.17 -27.61 27.58
C PRO A 104 29.08 -28.24 28.98
N ASP A 105 28.45 -29.39 29.07
CA ASP A 105 28.48 -30.18 30.30
C ASP A 105 29.93 -30.66 30.52
N GLY A 106 30.59 -30.05 31.51
CA GLY A 106 32.03 -30.15 31.75
C GLY A 106 32.49 -31.44 32.42
N SER A 107 31.77 -32.54 32.28
CA SER A 107 32.13 -33.81 32.93
C SER A 107 31.59 -35.04 32.20
N ASP A 108 32.24 -35.46 31.11
CA ASP A 108 32.74 -36.84 30.95
C ASP A 108 33.24 -37.09 29.51
N ALA A 109 34.55 -37.25 29.37
CA ALA A 109 35.26 -37.37 28.10
C ALA A 109 35.22 -38.78 27.46
N THR A 110 34.15 -39.56 27.61
CA THR A 110 34.19 -40.99 27.21
C THR A 110 33.06 -41.52 26.32
N ASN A 111 32.18 -40.70 25.73
CA ASN A 111 31.15 -41.25 24.84
C ASN A 111 30.92 -40.46 23.52
N PRO A 112 31.48 -40.90 22.37
CA PRO A 112 31.44 -40.16 21.11
C PRO A 112 30.22 -40.42 20.20
N GLN A 113 29.06 -40.89 20.70
CA GLN A 113 27.97 -41.36 19.81
C GLN A 113 26.52 -40.95 20.14
N GLY A 114 26.30 -39.98 21.03
CA GLY A 114 24.95 -39.48 21.34
C GLY A 114 24.77 -38.00 21.03
N GLN A 115 24.67 -37.61 19.75
CA GLN A 115 24.18 -36.27 19.39
C GLN A 115 22.67 -36.23 19.73
N ALA A 116 22.35 -35.74 20.92
CA ALA A 116 20.97 -35.45 21.30
C ALA A 116 20.49 -34.27 20.44
N ASN A 117 19.44 -34.48 19.64
CA ASN A 117 18.80 -33.39 18.91
C ASN A 117 18.36 -32.31 19.90
N PRO A 118 18.65 -31.02 19.64
CA PRO A 118 18.20 -29.94 20.51
C PRO A 118 16.67 -29.93 20.59
N PRO A 119 16.09 -29.59 21.75
CA PRO A 119 14.65 -29.49 21.90
C PRO A 119 14.07 -28.46 20.91
N PRO A 120 12.88 -28.71 20.32
CA PRO A 120 12.30 -27.80 19.33
C PRO A 120 11.99 -26.42 19.94
N PHE A 121 12.16 -25.38 19.13
CA PHE A 121 11.84 -24.01 19.53
C PHE A 121 10.35 -23.87 19.88
N PRO A 122 9.98 -23.21 20.99
CA PRO A 122 8.58 -23.02 21.36
C PRO A 122 7.85 -22.15 20.32
N HIS A 123 6.69 -22.62 19.86
CA HIS A 123 5.86 -21.89 18.89
C HIS A 123 5.31 -20.58 19.50
N ILE A 124 5.75 -19.44 18.98
CA ILE A 124 5.21 -18.12 19.36
C ILE A 124 3.92 -17.88 18.56
N PRO A 125 2.75 -17.68 19.20
CA PRO A 125 1.51 -17.47 18.48
C PRO A 125 1.53 -16.14 17.72
N GLU A 126 1.12 -16.20 16.45
CA GLU A 126 1.05 -15.03 15.58
C GLU A 126 -0.08 -14.07 16.00
N PRO A 127 0.12 -12.73 15.91
CA PRO A 127 -0.96 -11.78 16.14
C PRO A 127 -2.10 -11.96 15.12
N PRO A 128 -3.34 -11.64 15.50
CA PRO A 128 -4.50 -11.78 14.61
C PRO A 128 -4.46 -10.83 13.40
N HIS A 129 -3.72 -9.72 13.50
CA HIS A 129 -3.46 -8.76 12.44
C HIS A 129 -2.22 -7.92 12.78
N TYR A 130 -1.65 -7.29 11.76
CA TYR A 130 -0.54 -6.35 11.88
C TYR A 130 -1.03 -4.91 11.81
N ARG A 131 -0.16 -3.99 12.22
CA ARG A 131 -0.46 -2.55 12.32
C ARG A 131 -1.10 -1.96 11.06
N SER A 132 -0.51 -2.24 9.91
CA SER A 132 -1.04 -1.81 8.62
C SER A 132 -1.73 -2.99 7.94
N THR A 133 -3.02 -2.86 7.67
CA THR A 133 -3.78 -3.87 6.90
C THR A 133 -4.39 -3.19 5.68
N PHE A 134 -4.15 -3.73 4.48
CA PHE A 134 -4.70 -3.18 3.24
C PHE A 134 -5.55 -4.19 2.49
N LEU A 135 -6.83 -3.84 2.34
CA LEU A 135 -7.84 -4.73 1.80
C LEU A 135 -8.60 -4.08 0.65
N THR A 136 -9.11 -4.91 -0.24
CA THR A 136 -9.91 -4.49 -1.37
C THR A 136 -11.35 -4.92 -1.17
N VAL A 137 -12.28 -3.99 -1.35
CA VAL A 137 -13.72 -4.25 -1.25
C VAL A 137 -14.41 -3.85 -2.56
N SER A 138 -15.29 -4.70 -3.06
CA SER A 138 -16.14 -4.43 -4.23
C SER A 138 -17.54 -5.00 -3.96
N PRO A 139 -18.64 -4.36 -4.42
CA PRO A 139 -18.72 -3.12 -5.22
C PRO A 139 -18.49 -1.84 -4.39
N PRO A 140 -18.46 -0.65 -5.05
CA PRO A 140 -18.53 0.63 -4.34
C PRO A 140 -19.76 0.63 -3.42
N ASN A 141 -19.60 1.07 -2.17
CA ASN A 141 -20.57 1.01 -1.06
C ASN A 141 -20.57 -0.25 -0.19
N ALA A 142 -19.84 -1.32 -0.58
CA ALA A 142 -19.78 -2.54 0.24
C ALA A 142 -19.13 -2.30 1.61
N LEU A 143 -18.15 -1.38 1.69
CA LEU A 143 -17.53 -1.00 2.96
C LEU A 143 -18.57 -0.42 3.94
N GLU A 144 -19.41 0.50 3.50
CA GLU A 144 -20.45 1.12 4.33
C GLU A 144 -21.49 0.11 4.80
N GLN A 145 -21.87 -0.82 3.93
CA GLN A 145 -22.77 -1.90 4.29
C GLN A 145 -22.14 -2.80 5.35
N LEU A 146 -20.87 -3.18 5.17
CA LEU A 146 -20.11 -3.98 6.14
C LEU A 146 -20.01 -3.27 7.50
N LEU A 147 -19.60 -1.99 7.50
CA LEU A 147 -19.50 -1.20 8.73
C LEU A 147 -20.87 -1.07 9.43
N GLY A 148 -21.95 -0.93 8.66
CA GLY A 148 -23.32 -0.90 9.17
C GLY A 148 -23.75 -2.23 9.78
N GLN A 149 -23.47 -3.35 9.12
CA GLN A 149 -23.81 -4.70 9.59
C GLN A 149 -23.05 -5.07 10.87
N LEU A 150 -21.75 -4.76 10.92
CA LEU A 150 -20.91 -4.97 12.11
C LEU A 150 -21.27 -4.01 13.25
N ARG A 151 -22.16 -3.04 13.01
CA ARG A 151 -22.45 -1.91 13.92
C ARG A 151 -21.14 -1.24 14.38
N ALA A 152 -20.15 -1.25 13.50
CA ALA A 152 -18.83 -0.75 13.78
C ALA A 152 -18.91 0.78 13.91
N ARG A 153 -18.42 1.30 15.03
CA ARG A 153 -18.52 2.74 15.31
C ARG A 153 -17.36 3.47 14.66
N TRP A 154 -17.49 3.77 13.38
CA TRP A 154 -16.56 4.62 12.64
C TRP A 154 -17.18 5.98 12.41
N THR A 155 -16.39 7.03 12.62
CA THR A 155 -16.81 8.40 12.35
C THR A 155 -15.88 9.01 11.32
N SER A 156 -16.44 9.72 10.34
CA SER A 156 -15.63 10.46 9.37
C SER A 156 -14.79 11.49 10.09
N THR A 157 -13.49 11.49 9.79
CA THR A 157 -12.54 12.50 10.25
C THR A 157 -12.88 13.79 9.52
N ARG A 158 -13.79 14.58 10.08
CA ARG A 158 -14.03 15.93 9.57
C ARG A 158 -12.73 16.72 9.75
N GLN A 159 -12.12 17.13 8.66
CA GLN A 159 -11.11 18.18 8.75
C GLN A 159 -11.75 19.38 9.40
N THR A 160 -11.16 19.82 10.51
CA THR A 160 -11.52 21.07 11.18
C THR A 160 -11.04 22.23 10.30
N SER A 161 -11.67 22.43 9.16
CA SER A 161 -11.61 23.73 8.50
C SER A 161 -12.36 24.70 9.40
N SER A 162 -11.63 25.69 9.89
CA SER A 162 -12.09 26.75 10.78
C SER A 162 -13.07 27.70 10.07
N SER A 163 -14.26 27.21 9.70
CA SER A 163 -15.35 28.03 9.19
C SER A 163 -16.55 27.95 10.13
N THR A 164 -16.76 29.06 10.83
CA THR A 164 -17.95 29.39 11.61
C THR A 164 -19.15 29.54 10.67
N GLY A 165 -19.83 28.44 10.34
CA GLY A 165 -21.01 28.43 9.47
C GLY A 165 -22.10 27.49 9.98
N ARG A 166 -23.17 28.07 10.54
CA ARG A 166 -24.37 27.36 11.02
C ARG A 166 -25.13 26.70 9.87
N GLY A 167 -25.39 25.40 10.03
CA GLY A 167 -26.69 24.78 9.72
C GLY A 167 -26.92 24.28 8.30
N GLN A 168 -26.71 22.99 8.07
CA GLN A 168 -27.71 22.12 7.42
C GLN A 168 -27.34 20.64 7.64
N ASN A 169 -28.23 19.90 8.30
CA ASN A 169 -28.17 18.44 8.47
C ASN A 169 -28.56 17.75 7.17
N GLN A 170 -27.66 17.72 6.19
CA GLN A 170 -27.80 16.83 5.04
C GLN A 170 -26.56 15.94 4.98
N PRO A 171 -26.71 14.60 4.99
CA PRO A 171 -25.59 13.68 4.85
C PRO A 171 -25.18 13.67 3.37
N THR A 172 -24.57 14.75 2.91
CA THR A 172 -23.92 14.79 1.60
C THR A 172 -22.73 13.84 1.65
N SER A 173 -22.76 12.83 0.78
CA SER A 173 -21.72 11.82 0.50
C SER A 173 -20.36 12.16 1.09
N GLY A 174 -19.99 11.41 2.14
CA GLY A 174 -18.88 11.69 3.07
C GLY A 174 -17.46 11.54 2.51
N HIS A 175 -17.23 11.94 1.27
CA HIS A 175 -15.89 12.08 0.69
C HIS A 175 -15.20 13.31 1.27
N GLN A 176 -14.06 13.09 1.91
CA GLN A 176 -13.24 14.18 2.46
C GLN A 176 -12.43 14.86 1.37
N LEU A 177 -12.04 14.08 0.35
CA LEU A 177 -11.16 14.50 -0.72
C LEU A 177 -11.56 13.81 -2.01
N VAL A 178 -11.51 14.53 -3.13
CA VAL A 178 -11.72 14.01 -4.48
C VAL A 178 -10.51 14.37 -5.32
N ILE A 179 -10.03 13.43 -6.13
CA ILE A 179 -9.01 13.70 -7.14
C ILE A 179 -9.70 13.69 -8.50
N GLU A 180 -9.59 14.78 -9.24
CA GLU A 180 -10.17 14.88 -10.59
C GLU A 180 -9.13 15.30 -11.61
N GLY A 181 -9.06 14.57 -12.71
CA GLY A 181 -7.95 14.69 -13.63
C GLY A 181 -8.16 13.98 -14.96
N SER A 182 -7.04 13.73 -15.64
CA SER A 182 -6.98 13.06 -16.94
C SER A 182 -5.88 12.02 -16.98
N ILE A 183 -6.08 11.04 -17.85
CA ILE A 183 -5.16 9.95 -18.13
C ILE A 183 -4.57 10.19 -19.52
N PHE A 184 -3.26 10.07 -19.64
CA PHE A 184 -2.49 10.22 -20.87
C PHE A 184 -1.65 8.97 -21.12
N THR A 185 -1.36 8.70 -22.39
CA THR A 185 -0.32 7.75 -22.79
C THR A 185 0.79 8.47 -23.54
N ILE A 186 2.05 8.18 -23.22
CA ILE A 186 3.21 8.68 -23.98
C ILE A 186 3.87 7.48 -24.66
N GLY A 187 3.91 7.48 -25.99
CA GLY A 187 4.33 6.32 -26.77
C GLY A 187 3.44 5.10 -26.48
N ASN A 188 4.07 3.93 -26.40
CA ASN A 188 3.41 2.68 -26.03
C ASN A 188 3.65 2.31 -24.56
N ASP A 189 4.61 2.99 -23.92
CA ASP A 189 5.20 2.45 -22.70
C ASP A 189 4.81 3.20 -21.43
N TRP A 190 4.21 4.38 -21.55
CA TRP A 190 3.91 5.22 -20.40
C TRP A 190 2.42 5.48 -20.26
N LEU A 191 1.90 5.27 -19.05
CA LEU A 191 0.62 5.78 -18.61
C LEU A 191 0.84 6.89 -17.57
N ILE A 192 0.30 8.07 -17.83
CA ILE A 192 0.42 9.23 -16.94
C ILE A 192 -0.98 9.63 -16.48
N LYS A 193 -1.23 9.68 -15.17
CA LYS A 193 -2.47 10.19 -14.59
C LYS A 193 -2.15 11.50 -13.87
N VAL A 194 -2.89 12.57 -14.17
CA VAL A 194 -2.68 13.89 -13.56
C VAL A 194 -4.00 14.46 -13.10
N GLY A 195 -4.08 14.93 -11.85
CA GLY A 195 -5.34 15.38 -11.28
C GLY A 195 -5.18 16.41 -10.16
N ASN A 196 -6.20 17.24 -10.02
CA ASN A 196 -6.35 18.18 -8.92
C ASN A 196 -6.83 17.47 -7.67
N VAL A 197 -6.23 17.79 -6.53
CA VAL A 197 -6.63 17.32 -5.20
C VAL A 197 -7.62 18.34 -4.64
N LEU A 198 -8.89 17.96 -4.49
CA LEU A 198 -9.99 18.82 -4.06
C LEU A 198 -10.50 18.37 -2.69
N LEU A 199 -10.58 19.28 -1.73
CA LEU A 199 -11.20 19.00 -0.43
C LEU A 199 -12.73 19.04 -0.51
N ALA A 200 -13.39 18.45 0.49
CA ALA A 200 -14.81 18.65 0.73
C ALA A 200 -15.12 20.16 0.84
N GLY A 201 -15.86 20.69 -0.14
CA GLY A 201 -16.10 22.13 -0.31
C GLY A 201 -15.44 22.74 -1.56
N GLY A 202 -14.72 21.95 -2.36
CA GLY A 202 -14.17 22.36 -3.66
C GLY A 202 -12.86 23.15 -3.56
N ALA A 203 -12.29 23.31 -2.36
CA ALA A 203 -11.01 23.96 -2.19
C ALA A 203 -9.89 23.12 -2.82
N LEU A 204 -9.11 23.73 -3.70
CA LEU A 204 -7.95 23.10 -4.33
C LEU A 204 -6.80 22.99 -3.32
N LYS A 205 -6.33 21.76 -3.10
CA LYS A 205 -5.16 21.45 -2.27
C LYS A 205 -3.89 21.17 -3.06
N GLY A 206 -3.90 21.37 -4.37
CA GLY A 206 -2.77 21.18 -5.26
C GLY A 206 -3.04 20.05 -6.27
N MET A 207 -1.99 19.43 -6.78
CA MET A 207 -2.10 18.37 -7.79
C MET A 207 -1.35 17.10 -7.43
N LEU A 208 -1.81 15.99 -8.01
CA LEU A 208 -1.19 14.69 -7.96
C LEU A 208 -0.90 14.21 -9.38
N LEU A 209 0.26 13.61 -9.58
CA LEU A 209 0.71 13.06 -10.84
C LEU A 209 1.21 11.65 -10.57
N GLU A 210 0.71 10.67 -11.30
CA GLU A 210 1.15 9.29 -11.26
C GLU A 210 1.72 8.95 -12.64
N ALA A 211 2.94 8.43 -12.68
CA ALA A 211 3.56 7.92 -13.88
C ALA A 211 3.79 6.43 -13.73
N GLU A 212 3.35 5.68 -14.74
CA GLU A 212 3.47 4.24 -14.77
C GLU A 212 4.08 3.77 -16.09
N TYR A 213 5.00 2.81 -16.02
CA TYR A 213 5.69 2.23 -17.17
C TYR A 213 5.18 0.79 -17.46
N LEU A 214 4.73 0.52 -18.69
CA LEU A 214 4.09 -0.73 -19.19
C LEU A 214 4.76 -1.18 -20.53
N PRO A 215 5.20 -2.42 -20.83
CA PRO A 215 5.54 -3.56 -19.98
C PRO A 215 7.01 -4.11 -20.13
N LEU A 216 7.52 -4.67 -19.02
CA LEU A 216 8.35 -5.89 -18.84
C LEU A 216 9.63 -6.14 -19.69
N THR A 217 10.70 -5.43 -19.36
CA THR A 217 11.98 -6.11 -19.06
C THR A 217 12.39 -5.66 -17.66
N VAL A 218 12.92 -6.58 -16.85
CA VAL A 218 13.33 -6.38 -15.45
C VAL A 218 14.27 -5.18 -15.35
N LEU A 219 13.74 -3.96 -15.22
CA LEU A 219 14.51 -2.81 -14.78
C LEU A 219 14.66 -2.97 -13.27
N ARG A 220 15.47 -3.92 -12.80
CA ARG A 220 15.80 -4.01 -11.39
C ARG A 220 16.35 -2.64 -10.97
N PRO A 221 15.73 -1.97 -9.97
CA PRO A 221 16.34 -0.76 -9.44
C PRO A 221 17.73 -1.15 -8.93
N GLN A 222 18.76 -0.39 -9.31
CA GLN A 222 20.14 -0.68 -8.89
C GLN A 222 20.28 -0.61 -7.35
N HIS A 223 19.34 0.04 -6.67
CA HIS A 223 19.22 0.14 -5.23
C HIS A 223 17.77 -0.06 -4.78
N GLU A 224 17.54 -0.89 -3.75
CA GLU A 224 16.22 -1.29 -3.23
C GLU A 224 15.29 -0.14 -2.77
N ASN A 225 15.81 1.09 -2.64
CA ASN A 225 15.10 2.23 -2.07
C ASN A 225 15.00 3.46 -2.99
N GLU A 226 15.51 3.41 -4.22
CA GLU A 226 15.42 4.56 -5.13
C GLU A 226 14.36 4.32 -6.20
N ALA A 227 13.52 5.34 -6.41
CA ALA A 227 12.72 5.42 -7.62
C ALA A 227 13.63 5.16 -8.82
N PRO A 228 13.22 4.39 -9.84
CA PRO A 228 13.99 4.33 -11.07
C PRO A 228 14.19 5.77 -11.55
N GLU A 229 15.46 6.16 -11.73
CA GLU A 229 15.84 7.54 -12.09
C GLU A 229 15.02 8.04 -13.29
N LEU A 230 14.72 7.12 -14.21
CA LEU A 230 13.84 7.32 -15.36
C LEU A 230 12.45 7.88 -14.98
N VAL A 231 11.78 7.31 -13.99
CA VAL A 231 10.44 7.74 -13.55
C VAL A 231 10.53 9.11 -12.88
N SER A 232 11.56 9.33 -12.06
CA SER A 232 11.81 10.61 -11.40
C SER A 232 12.07 11.73 -12.43
N ASN A 233 12.94 11.45 -13.40
CA ASN A 233 13.28 12.36 -14.50
C ASN A 233 12.05 12.67 -15.38
N LEU A 234 11.20 11.68 -15.64
CA LEU A 234 9.95 11.89 -16.36
C LEU A 234 8.96 12.76 -15.57
N LEU A 235 8.75 12.47 -14.28
CA LEU A 235 7.86 13.27 -13.43
C LEU A 235 8.35 14.72 -13.32
N ALA A 236 9.67 14.91 -13.19
CA ALA A 236 10.28 16.24 -13.19
C ALA A 236 10.12 16.97 -14.53
N SER A 237 10.17 16.26 -15.67
CA SER A 237 10.02 16.88 -17.00
C SER A 237 8.58 17.22 -17.36
N ILE A 238 7.60 16.52 -16.76
CA ILE A 238 6.17 16.78 -16.91
C ILE A 238 5.74 18.01 -16.09
N LEU A 239 6.36 18.23 -14.94
CA LEU A 239 6.04 19.37 -14.09
C LEU A 239 6.62 20.67 -14.67
N PRO A 240 5.83 21.75 -14.72
CA PRO A 240 6.33 23.01 -15.22
C PRO A 240 7.37 23.60 -14.26
N ASN A 241 8.46 24.12 -14.82
CA ASN A 241 9.51 24.80 -14.05
C ASN A 241 9.02 26.19 -13.60
N ILE A 242 8.20 26.21 -12.56
CA ILE A 242 7.64 27.43 -11.98
C ILE A 242 8.43 27.78 -10.71
N PRO A 243 8.84 29.06 -10.52
CA PRO A 243 9.48 29.47 -9.28
C PRO A 243 8.57 29.17 -8.07
N ASN A 244 9.16 28.64 -7.02
CA ASN A 244 8.49 28.23 -5.78
C ASN A 244 7.56 27.01 -5.90
N ALA A 245 7.59 26.23 -6.98
CA ALA A 245 6.86 24.97 -7.04
C ALA A 245 7.38 24.00 -5.96
N ARG A 246 6.50 23.58 -5.04
CA ARG A 246 6.82 22.56 -4.03
C ARG A 246 6.34 21.20 -4.54
N THR A 247 7.26 20.49 -5.16
CA THR A 247 7.07 19.12 -5.64
C THR A 247 7.66 18.13 -4.65
N VAL A 248 6.92 17.07 -4.34
CA VAL A 248 7.40 15.93 -3.55
C VAL A 248 7.23 14.68 -4.40
N ALA A 249 8.33 14.01 -4.74
CA ALA A 249 8.30 12.68 -5.34
C ALA A 249 8.13 11.64 -4.23
N ILE A 250 7.27 10.66 -4.49
CA ILE A 250 6.87 9.65 -3.53
C ILE A 250 7.01 8.31 -4.24
N THR A 251 7.86 7.48 -3.66
CA THR A 251 8.03 6.09 -4.06
C THR A 251 7.91 5.22 -2.83
N ILE A 252 7.46 4.00 -3.04
CA ILE A 252 7.28 3.00 -1.99
C ILE A 252 8.23 1.87 -2.35
N SER A 253 9.05 1.47 -1.39
CA SER A 253 9.94 0.33 -1.54
C SER A 253 9.13 -0.96 -1.55
N GLU A 254 9.67 -2.01 -2.17
CA GLU A 254 8.98 -3.30 -2.22
C GLU A 254 8.72 -3.85 -0.81
N ALA A 255 9.68 -3.68 0.11
CA ALA A 255 9.51 -4.09 1.51
C ALA A 255 8.30 -3.42 2.20
N GLN A 256 8.03 -2.14 1.91
CA GLN A 256 6.84 -1.45 2.43
C GLN A 256 5.54 -1.97 1.81
N TRP A 257 5.59 -2.41 0.55
CA TRP A 257 4.47 -3.01 -0.14
C TRP A 257 4.16 -4.42 0.39
N GLU A 258 5.19 -5.25 0.55
CA GLU A 258 5.12 -6.60 1.13
C GLU A 258 4.62 -6.61 2.59
N GLU A 259 4.97 -5.59 3.37
CA GLU A 259 4.47 -5.43 4.73
C GLU A 259 2.93 -5.34 4.75
N VAL A 260 2.37 -4.72 3.71
CA VAL A 260 0.95 -4.36 3.62
C VAL A 260 0.14 -5.42 2.88
N LEU A 261 0.77 -6.18 1.98
CA LEU A 261 0.19 -7.28 1.22
C LEU A 261 -0.07 -8.55 2.05
N TRP A 262 -0.08 -8.49 3.38
CA TRP A 262 -0.31 -9.66 4.24
C TRP A 262 -1.54 -10.47 3.81
N LYS A 263 -1.29 -11.51 3.01
CA LYS A 263 -2.20 -12.61 2.79
C LYS A 263 -2.00 -13.49 4.01
N ARG A 264 -3.00 -13.52 4.89
CA ARG A 264 -3.16 -14.65 5.80
C ARG A 264 -3.04 -15.88 4.91
N SER A 265 -2.06 -16.76 5.13
CA SER A 265 -2.03 -18.05 4.43
C SER A 265 -3.39 -18.68 4.67
N GLU A 266 -4.26 -18.66 3.65
CA GLU A 266 -5.51 -19.36 3.78
C GLU A 266 -5.14 -20.85 3.72
N PRO A 267 -5.71 -21.69 4.59
CA PRO A 267 -5.37 -23.12 4.62
C PRO A 267 -5.65 -23.87 3.30
N GLY A 268 -6.21 -23.20 2.27
CA GLY A 268 -6.34 -23.71 0.90
C GLY A 268 -5.22 -23.30 -0.07
N ASP A 269 -4.46 -22.24 0.22
CA ASP A 269 -3.34 -21.79 -0.65
C ASP A 269 -2.19 -22.81 -0.63
N GLU A 270 -2.05 -23.55 0.46
CA GLU A 270 -1.10 -24.66 0.59
C GLU A 270 -1.59 -25.91 -0.15
N GLU A 271 -2.91 -26.13 -0.24
CA GLU A 271 -3.51 -27.25 -0.98
C GLU A 271 -3.47 -27.01 -2.50
N GLU A 272 -3.74 -25.79 -2.98
CA GLU A 272 -3.61 -25.44 -4.41
C GLU A 272 -2.16 -25.54 -4.89
N LYS A 273 -1.19 -25.08 -4.07
CA LYS A 273 0.24 -25.25 -4.37
C LYS A 273 0.68 -26.71 -4.35
N ALA A 274 0.10 -27.53 -3.48
CA ALA A 274 0.38 -28.96 -3.41
C ALA A 274 -0.28 -29.76 -4.55
N GLU A 275 -1.38 -29.28 -5.14
CA GLU A 275 -1.98 -29.86 -6.35
C GLU A 275 -1.23 -29.48 -7.62
N ASP A 276 -0.77 -28.23 -7.75
CA ASP A 276 0.09 -27.81 -8.86
C ASP A 276 1.45 -28.54 -8.83
N GLN A 277 2.06 -28.71 -7.65
CA GLN A 277 3.30 -29.51 -7.51
C GLN A 277 3.12 -30.99 -7.92
N LYS A 278 1.91 -31.55 -7.78
CA LYS A 278 1.65 -32.95 -8.18
C LYS A 278 1.46 -33.14 -9.68
N MET A 279 1.20 -32.08 -10.45
CA MET A 279 1.08 -32.18 -11.91
C MET A 279 2.43 -32.13 -12.63
N ASP A 280 3.49 -31.64 -11.98
CA ASP A 280 4.82 -31.47 -12.58
C ASP A 280 5.82 -32.62 -12.28
N ASP A 281 5.47 -33.55 -11.38
CA ASP A 281 6.32 -34.68 -10.97
C ASP A 281 6.56 -35.76 -12.08
N ASP A 282 5.86 -35.68 -13.21
CA ASP A 282 5.98 -36.65 -14.33
C ASP A 282 6.98 -36.23 -15.42
N ASP A 283 7.63 -35.05 -15.33
CA ASP A 283 8.69 -34.64 -16.27
C ASP A 283 10.10 -34.67 -15.63
N PRO A 284 10.89 -35.75 -15.84
CA PRO A 284 12.22 -35.91 -15.26
C PRO A 284 13.30 -34.97 -15.86
N TYR A 285 12.92 -34.00 -16.70
CA TYR A 285 13.83 -32.99 -17.26
C TYR A 285 13.61 -31.56 -16.74
N ILE A 286 12.66 -31.33 -15.82
CA ILE A 286 12.52 -30.03 -15.15
C ILE A 286 13.44 -30.03 -13.93
N PHE A 287 14.58 -29.35 -14.05
CA PHE A 287 15.36 -29.00 -12.87
C PHE A 287 14.56 -27.91 -12.13
N GLU A 288 13.99 -28.25 -10.97
CA GLU A 288 13.44 -27.27 -10.03
C GLU A 288 14.55 -26.29 -9.63
N ASN A 289 14.61 -25.17 -10.33
CA ASN A 289 15.29 -23.99 -9.82
C ASN A 289 14.33 -23.40 -8.79
N GLU A 290 14.70 -23.44 -7.51
CA GLU A 290 13.99 -22.73 -6.43
C GLU A 290 13.82 -21.21 -6.71
N GLU A 291 14.53 -20.67 -7.70
CA GLU A 291 14.35 -19.31 -8.22
C GLU A 291 13.02 -19.10 -8.99
N ASP A 292 12.46 -20.12 -9.66
CA ASP A 292 11.28 -19.94 -10.52
C ASP A 292 9.96 -19.83 -9.73
N ALA A 293 9.92 -20.34 -8.50
CA ALA A 293 8.75 -20.23 -7.62
C ALA A 293 8.57 -18.82 -7.02
N MET A 294 9.65 -18.05 -6.84
CA MET A 294 9.58 -16.64 -6.43
C MET A 294 9.10 -15.74 -7.58
N ASP A 295 9.50 -16.03 -8.82
CA ASP A 295 9.22 -15.18 -9.99
C ASP A 295 7.73 -15.15 -10.38
N ASN A 296 6.94 -16.17 -10.02
CA ASN A 296 5.52 -16.23 -10.35
C ASN A 296 4.64 -15.31 -9.48
N ALA A 297 5.01 -15.08 -8.21
CA ALA A 297 4.22 -14.23 -7.31
C ALA A 297 4.28 -12.74 -7.70
N GLU A 298 5.40 -12.28 -8.28
CA GLU A 298 5.60 -10.87 -8.68
C GLU A 298 4.95 -10.53 -10.03
N LYS A 299 4.52 -11.54 -10.80
CA LYS A 299 4.02 -11.35 -12.16
C LYS A 299 2.61 -10.78 -12.21
N ASP A 300 1.79 -11.12 -11.22
CA ASP A 300 0.36 -10.75 -11.18
C ASP A 300 0.10 -9.36 -10.57
N ASP A 301 1.04 -8.82 -9.80
CA ASP A 301 0.91 -7.53 -9.09
C ASP A 301 0.72 -6.31 -10.02
N TRP A 302 0.91 -6.48 -11.33
CA TRP A 302 0.90 -5.42 -12.33
C TRP A 302 -0.27 -5.47 -13.30
N VAL A 303 -1.25 -6.34 -13.06
CA VAL A 303 -2.43 -6.50 -13.91
C VAL A 303 -3.70 -6.26 -13.10
N GLY A 304 -4.72 -5.70 -13.75
CA GLY A 304 -6.06 -5.60 -13.20
C GLY A 304 -6.13 -4.90 -11.84
N ILE A 305 -6.64 -5.61 -10.84
CA ILE A 305 -6.94 -5.04 -9.52
C ILE A 305 -5.69 -4.83 -8.67
N ASP A 306 -4.64 -5.65 -8.81
CA ASP A 306 -3.44 -5.52 -7.97
C ASP A 306 -2.58 -4.31 -8.37
N ARG A 307 -2.53 -3.99 -9.66
CA ARG A 307 -2.03 -2.70 -10.15
C ARG A 307 -2.78 -1.52 -9.51
N ASP A 308 -4.10 -1.61 -9.48
CA ASP A 308 -4.96 -0.60 -8.86
C ASP A 308 -4.73 -0.52 -7.34
N ARG A 309 -4.47 -1.65 -6.66
CA ARG A 309 -4.12 -1.70 -5.23
C ARG A 309 -2.81 -0.96 -4.95
N ARG A 310 -1.75 -1.21 -5.71
CA ARG A 310 -0.45 -0.54 -5.55
C ARG A 310 -0.56 0.97 -5.76
N SER A 311 -1.28 1.37 -6.82
CA SER A 311 -1.60 2.78 -7.10
C SER A 311 -2.36 3.42 -5.94
N ALA A 312 -3.41 2.77 -5.43
CA ALA A 312 -4.20 3.27 -4.32
C ALA A 312 -3.38 3.42 -3.03
N PHE A 313 -2.50 2.46 -2.73
CA PHE A 313 -1.62 2.53 -1.56
C PHE A 313 -0.65 3.71 -1.63
N LEU A 314 0.00 3.92 -2.79
CA LEU A 314 0.86 5.07 -3.05
C LEU A 314 0.14 6.39 -2.81
N ILE A 315 -1.09 6.52 -3.32
CA ILE A 315 -1.90 7.73 -3.19
C ILE A 315 -2.29 7.96 -1.73
N ILE A 316 -2.78 6.93 -1.02
CA ILE A 316 -3.14 7.05 0.40
C ILE A 316 -1.93 7.47 1.24
N ALA A 317 -0.78 6.81 1.06
CA ALA A 317 0.45 7.12 1.78
C ALA A 317 0.89 8.58 1.54
N ALA A 318 0.82 9.05 0.30
CA ALA A 318 1.15 10.42 -0.06
C ALA A 318 0.27 11.45 0.64
N LEU A 319 -1.05 11.25 0.61
CA LEU A 319 -2.01 12.17 1.23
C LEU A 319 -1.91 12.13 2.77
N LYS A 320 -1.60 10.96 3.36
CA LYS A 320 -1.38 10.80 4.80
C LYS A 320 -0.12 11.53 5.27
N ASN A 321 0.99 11.41 4.53
CA ASN A 321 2.26 12.10 4.84
C ASN A 321 2.15 13.63 4.78
N GLU A 322 1.22 14.17 3.97
CA GLU A 322 0.93 15.60 3.94
C GLU A 322 0.00 16.05 5.08
N GLY A 323 -0.61 15.12 5.82
CA GLY A 323 -1.55 15.42 6.90
C GLY A 323 -2.90 15.93 6.40
N ILE A 324 -3.30 15.57 5.17
CA ILE A 324 -4.60 15.94 4.58
C ILE A 324 -5.64 14.83 4.65
N LEU A 325 -5.30 13.69 5.27
CA LEU A 325 -6.23 12.60 5.60
C LEU A 325 -6.48 12.54 7.11
#